data_AF-A0A1I0FRY8-F1
#
_entry.id   AF-A0A1I0FRY8-F1
#
_cell.length_a   1.000
_cell.length_b   1.000
_cell.length_c   1.000
_cell.angle_alpha   90.00
_cell.angle_beta   90.00
_cell.angle_gamma   90.00
#
_symmetry.space_group_name_H-M   'P 1'
#
loop_
_entity.id
_entity.type
_entity.pdbx_description
1 polymer ?
#
loop_
_entity_poly.entity_id
_entity_poly.type
_entity_poly.pdbx_seq_one_letter_code
_entity_poly.pdbx_strand_id
1 'polypeptide(L)'
;MDGMDARSVAKRPSWHPAYRISIPHRSAPRGPYTPVVDLRQLSDAIESVSSRYAASLGIERDDIWHILKLQEEVGELTQAFLTRSGRARTRGRTPSEIEADFREELADVLCQVLLLARHHGVDVEAEVQRKWLSRLPD
;
A
#
# COMPACT_ATOMS: atom_id res chain seq x y z
N MET A 1 -7.53 5.92 55.05
CA MET A 1 -6.17 6.15 54.52
C MET A 1 -5.55 4.79 54.34
N ASP A 2 -5.56 4.26 53.13
CA ASP A 2 -4.72 3.12 52.77
C ASP A 2 -4.17 3.38 51.37
N GLY A 3 -2.84 3.50 51.29
CA GLY A 3 -2.11 3.73 50.06
C GLY A 3 -1.90 2.41 49.33
N MET A 4 -2.31 2.36 48.07
CA MET A 4 -2.03 1.24 47.18
C MET A 4 -0.88 1.64 46.24
N ASP A 5 0.22 0.92 46.39
CA ASP A 5 1.48 1.02 45.66
C ASP A 5 1.28 0.90 44.14
N ALA A 6 1.81 1.89 43.43
CA ALA A 6 1.86 1.94 41.99
C ALA A 6 3.02 1.06 41.50
N ARG A 7 2.75 -0.20 41.13
CA ARG A 7 3.65 -0.99 40.25
C ARG A 7 3.01 -2.31 39.79
N SER A 8 2.37 -2.28 38.62
CA SER A 8 2.51 -3.32 37.59
C SER A 8 1.77 -2.87 36.32
N VAL A 9 2.38 -1.94 35.59
CA VAL A 9 1.99 -1.73 34.19
C VAL A 9 2.83 -2.72 33.39
N ALA A 10 2.21 -3.82 32.97
CA ALA A 10 2.77 -4.68 31.95
C ALA A 10 3.21 -3.82 30.77
N LYS A 11 4.49 -3.87 30.42
CA LYS A 11 5.06 -3.16 29.26
C LYS A 11 4.24 -3.56 28.04
N ARG A 12 3.46 -2.63 27.50
CA ARG A 12 2.76 -2.77 26.22
C ARG A 12 3.81 -3.15 25.16
N PRO A 13 3.57 -4.15 24.30
CA PRO A 13 4.46 -4.41 23.18
C PRO A 13 4.52 -3.14 22.32
N SER A 14 5.72 -2.67 22.03
CA SER A 14 5.97 -1.57 21.12
C SER A 14 5.55 -2.02 19.71
N TRP A 15 4.38 -1.59 19.28
CA TRP A 15 4.00 -1.64 17.87
C TRP A 15 4.87 -0.60 17.14
N HIS A 16 5.91 -1.07 16.45
CA HIS A 16 6.70 -0.26 15.54
C HIS A 16 6.14 -0.40 14.11
N PRO A 17 5.96 0.70 13.34
CA PRO A 17 5.41 0.71 11.99
C PRO A 17 6.48 0.39 10.93
N ALA A 18 7.31 -0.62 11.18
CA ALA A 18 8.08 -1.24 10.12
C ALA A 18 7.17 -2.37 9.63
N TYR A 19 6.81 -2.51 8.36
CA TYR A 19 7.72 -2.70 7.25
C TYR A 19 6.98 -2.43 5.92
N ARG A 20 7.27 -1.28 5.29
CA ARG A 20 6.87 -0.92 3.92
C ARG A 20 7.42 -1.99 2.95
N ILE A 21 6.61 -2.46 2.00
CA ILE A 21 7.13 -3.24 0.86
C ILE A 21 7.98 -2.29 0.03
N SER A 22 9.26 -2.15 0.38
CA SER A 22 10.21 -1.36 -0.41
C SER A 22 10.52 -2.15 -1.68
N ILE A 23 9.73 -1.94 -2.73
CA ILE A 23 10.05 -2.45 -4.07
C ILE A 23 11.29 -1.68 -4.54
N PRO A 24 12.45 -2.33 -4.76
CA PRO A 24 13.64 -1.62 -5.21
C PRO A 24 13.37 -0.94 -6.56
N HIS A 25 13.60 0.37 -6.63
CA HIS A 25 13.49 1.15 -7.86
C HIS A 25 14.54 0.65 -8.87
N ARG A 26 14.15 -0.23 -9.79
CA ARG A 26 15.00 -0.63 -10.91
C ARG A 26 14.98 0.53 -11.91
N SER A 27 16.15 1.09 -12.23
CA SER A 27 16.29 2.10 -13.28
C SER A 27 15.58 1.64 -14.56
N ALA A 28 14.65 2.47 -15.05
CA ALA A 28 13.90 2.17 -16.26
C ALA A 28 14.85 1.91 -17.44
N PRO A 29 14.62 0.88 -18.26
CA PRO A 29 15.40 0.68 -19.48
C PRO A 29 15.22 1.88 -20.40
N ARG A 30 16.33 2.53 -20.78
CA ARG A 30 16.34 3.59 -21.81
C ARG A 30 16.24 2.91 -23.18
N GLY A 31 15.03 2.77 -23.68
CA GLY A 31 14.74 2.27 -25.03
C GLY A 31 13.31 2.65 -25.45
N PRO A 32 12.97 2.62 -26.76
CA PRO A 32 11.68 3.06 -27.28
C PRO A 32 10.52 2.09 -26.98
N TYR A 33 10.71 1.12 -26.08
CA TYR A 33 9.69 0.16 -25.66
C TYR A 33 9.35 0.41 -24.20
N THR A 34 8.32 1.22 -23.96
CA THR A 34 7.58 1.15 -22.69
C THR A 34 6.59 0.02 -22.87
N PRO A 35 6.74 -1.16 -22.24
CA PRO A 35 5.71 -2.16 -22.33
C PRO A 35 4.44 -1.53 -21.76
N VAL A 36 3.36 -1.51 -22.54
CA VAL A 36 2.03 -1.26 -22.01
C VAL A 36 1.76 -2.43 -21.08
N VAL A 37 1.99 -2.23 -19.79
CA VAL A 37 1.69 -3.25 -18.79
C VAL A 37 0.18 -3.26 -18.63
N ASP A 38 -0.47 -4.26 -19.24
CA ASP A 38 -1.86 -4.63 -18.96
C ASP A 38 -2.02 -4.88 -17.44
N LEU A 39 -3.15 -4.49 -16.85
CA LEU A 39 -3.44 -4.63 -15.42
C LEU A 39 -3.24 -6.06 -14.88
N ARG A 40 -3.45 -7.09 -15.71
CA ARG A 40 -3.19 -8.49 -15.38
C ARG A 40 -1.71 -8.78 -15.22
N GLN A 41 -0.88 -8.31 -16.17
CA GLN A 41 0.58 -8.45 -16.07
C GLN A 41 1.12 -7.71 -14.85
N LEU A 42 0.57 -6.53 -14.56
CA LEU A 42 0.91 -5.77 -13.37
C LEU A 42 0.52 -6.54 -12.09
N SER A 43 -0.70 -7.09 -12.04
CA SER A 43 -1.19 -7.90 -10.91
C SER A 43 -0.33 -9.14 -10.68
N ASP A 44 0.09 -9.86 -11.73
CA ASP A 44 0.99 -11.02 -11.63
C ASP A 44 2.36 -10.64 -11.04
N ALA A 45 2.93 -9.52 -11.50
CA ALA A 45 4.22 -9.03 -11.00
C ALA A 45 4.13 -8.62 -9.53
N ILE A 46 3.08 -7.90 -9.14
CA ILE A 46 2.84 -7.46 -7.75
C ILE A 46 2.63 -8.68 -6.84
N GLU A 47 1.85 -9.67 -7.27
CA GLU A 47 1.64 -10.90 -6.51
C GLU A 47 2.95 -11.68 -6.28
N SER A 48 3.82 -11.73 -7.29
CA SER A 48 5.15 -12.34 -7.16
C SER A 48 6.03 -11.66 -6.11
N VAL A 49 5.91 -10.33 -5.97
CA VAL A 49 6.63 -9.57 -4.94
C VAL A 49 5.99 -9.77 -3.56
N SER A 50 4.68 -9.60 -3.46
CA SER A 50 3.92 -9.69 -2.20
C SER A 50 4.02 -11.09 -1.57
N SER A 51 3.94 -12.15 -2.37
CA SER A 51 4.04 -13.54 -1.90
C SER A 51 5.40 -13.88 -1.31
N ARG A 52 6.50 -13.43 -1.94
CA ARG A 52 7.86 -13.61 -1.41
C ARG A 52 8.05 -12.89 -0.10
N TYR A 53 7.51 -11.68 -0.01
CA TYR A 53 7.57 -10.89 1.21
C TYR A 53 6.81 -11.56 2.36
N ALA A 54 5.56 -11.98 2.12
CA ALA A 54 4.75 -12.70 3.10
C ALA A 54 5.42 -14.01 3.56
N ALA A 55 5.99 -14.77 2.62
CA ALA A 55 6.74 -15.99 2.93
C ALA A 55 7.96 -15.71 3.82
N SER A 56 8.69 -14.62 3.56
CA SER A 56 9.86 -14.24 4.37
C SER A 56 9.52 -13.84 5.81
N LEU A 57 8.27 -13.43 6.06
CA LEU A 57 7.78 -12.99 7.36
C LEU A 57 6.83 -14.00 8.04
N GLY A 58 6.54 -15.14 7.40
CA GLY A 58 5.59 -16.12 7.93
C GLY A 58 4.16 -15.59 8.03
N ILE A 59 3.78 -14.68 7.14
CA ILE A 59 2.46 -14.04 7.12
C ILE A 59 1.50 -14.87 6.26
N GLU A 60 0.37 -15.26 6.83
CA GLU A 60 -0.77 -15.76 6.08
C GLU A 60 -1.56 -14.58 5.49
N ARG A 61 -1.87 -14.65 4.19
CA ARG A 61 -2.59 -13.62 3.44
C ARG A 61 -4.03 -14.08 3.17
N ASP A 62 -4.82 -14.19 4.23
CA ASP A 62 -6.24 -14.53 4.14
C ASP A 62 -7.10 -13.31 3.74
N ASP A 63 -8.43 -13.52 3.64
CA ASP A 63 -9.39 -12.46 3.31
C ASP A 63 -9.25 -11.23 4.22
N ILE A 64 -9.02 -11.47 5.51
CA ILE A 64 -8.91 -10.44 6.53
C ILE A 64 -7.60 -9.67 6.37
N TRP A 65 -6.51 -10.36 6.07
CA TRP A 65 -5.22 -9.73 5.81
C TRP A 65 -5.29 -8.76 4.64
N HIS A 66 -5.92 -9.17 3.53
CA HIS A 66 -5.98 -8.33 2.34
C HIS A 66 -6.73 -7.01 2.58
N ILE A 67 -7.86 -7.05 3.31
CA ILE A 67 -8.64 -5.85 3.62
C ILE A 67 -7.95 -4.96 4.67
N LEU A 68 -7.30 -5.56 5.68
CA LEU A 68 -6.57 -4.80 6.69
C LEU A 68 -5.32 -4.12 6.11
N LYS A 69 -4.57 -4.81 5.24
CA LYS A 69 -3.47 -4.19 4.51
C LYS A 69 -3.96 -3.06 3.62
N LEU A 70 -5.09 -3.21 2.92
CA LEU A 70 -5.64 -2.11 2.13
C LEU A 70 -5.97 -0.89 3.00
N GLN A 71 -6.54 -1.11 4.18
CA GLN A 71 -6.83 -0.05 5.14
C GLN A 71 -5.55 0.63 5.65
N GLU A 72 -4.47 -0.12 5.86
CA GLU A 72 -3.16 0.41 6.22
C GLU A 72 -2.62 1.33 5.11
N GLU A 73 -2.55 0.86 3.85
CA GLU A 73 -2.03 1.66 2.74
C GLU A 73 -2.85 2.95 2.51
N VAL A 74 -4.18 2.88 2.66
CA VAL A 74 -5.05 4.07 2.59
C VAL A 74 -4.74 5.05 3.73
N GLY A 75 -4.40 4.55 4.92
CA GLY A 75 -3.96 5.35 6.04
C GLY A 75 -2.63 6.06 5.78
N GLU A 76 -1.66 5.36 5.20
CA GLU A 76 -0.35 5.91 4.83
C GLU A 76 -0.49 6.95 3.72
N LEU A 77 -1.26 6.67 2.67
CA LEU A 77 -1.60 7.64 1.62
C LEU A 77 -2.28 8.89 2.18
N THR A 78 -3.20 8.73 3.13
CA THR A 78 -3.86 9.86 3.79
C THR A 78 -2.85 10.73 4.54
N GLN A 79 -1.90 10.13 5.26
CA GLN A 79 -0.85 10.86 5.97
C GLN A 79 0.10 11.58 5.00
N ALA A 80 0.50 10.91 3.92
CA ALA A 80 1.34 11.51 2.88
C ALA A 80 0.63 12.70 2.20
N PHE A 81 -0.66 12.56 1.87
CA PHE A 81 -1.47 13.64 1.32
C PHE A 81 -1.63 14.83 2.27
N LEU A 82 -1.87 14.59 3.57
CA LEU A 82 -1.97 15.65 4.56
C LEU A 82 -0.64 16.38 4.73
N THR A 83 0.48 15.66 4.69
CA THR A 83 1.82 16.26 4.74
C THR A 83 2.09 17.11 3.50
N ARG A 84 1.78 16.57 2.31
CA ARG A 84 1.89 17.25 1.01
C ARG A 84 1.03 18.51 0.91
N SER A 85 -0.16 18.50 1.49
CA SER A 85 -1.07 19.64 1.50
C SER A 85 -0.78 20.67 2.60
N GLY A 86 0.30 20.50 3.38
CA GLY A 86 0.67 21.39 4.47
C GLY A 86 -0.22 21.28 5.72
N ARG A 87 -1.00 20.20 5.84
CA ARG A 87 -1.94 19.96 6.95
C ARG A 87 -1.39 19.01 8.02
N ALA A 88 -0.19 18.47 7.83
CA ALA A 88 0.53 17.67 8.80
C ALA A 88 2.00 18.09 8.89
N ARG A 89 2.68 17.67 9.97
CA ARG A 89 4.10 17.99 10.18
C ARG A 89 4.96 17.25 9.15
N THR A 90 5.90 17.95 8.52
CA THR A 90 6.86 17.37 7.56
C THR A 90 7.89 16.44 8.21
N ARG A 91 8.08 16.55 9.53
CA ARG A 91 9.05 15.75 10.30
C ARG A 91 10.47 15.82 9.71
N GLY A 92 10.87 16.99 9.21
CA GLY A 92 12.19 17.21 8.63
C GLY A 92 12.35 16.79 7.17
N ARG A 93 11.30 16.23 6.54
CA ARG A 93 11.31 15.90 5.11
C ARG A 93 11.33 17.17 4.25
N THR A 94 12.10 17.12 3.18
CA THR A 94 12.15 18.11 2.10
C THR A 94 10.88 18.03 1.22
N PRO A 95 10.56 19.08 0.45
CA PRO A 95 9.43 19.03 -0.49
C PRO A 95 9.50 17.87 -1.49
N SER A 96 10.69 17.52 -1.97
CA SER A 96 10.88 16.39 -2.91
C SER A 96 10.62 15.04 -2.25
N GLU A 97 11.03 14.86 -0.98
CA GLU A 97 10.74 13.63 -0.23
C GLU A 97 9.26 13.50 0.06
N ILE A 98 8.57 14.59 0.38
CA ILE A 98 7.12 14.59 0.60
C ILE A 98 6.35 14.20 -0.67
N GLU A 99 6.78 14.71 -1.83
CA GLU A 99 6.19 14.32 -3.11
C GLU A 99 6.50 12.85 -3.45
N ALA A 100 7.71 12.38 -3.17
CA ALA A 100 8.08 10.98 -3.38
C ALA A 100 7.24 10.04 -2.49
N ASP A 101 7.13 10.34 -1.20
CA ASP A 101 6.29 9.59 -0.25
C ASP A 101 4.84 9.50 -0.78
N PHE A 102 4.24 10.62 -1.19
CA PHE A 102 2.87 10.60 -1.74
C PHE A 102 2.71 9.69 -2.96
N ARG A 103 3.70 9.67 -3.86
CA ARG A 103 3.67 8.81 -5.06
C ARG A 103 3.84 7.34 -4.72
N GLU A 104 4.70 7.02 -3.74
CA GLU A 104 4.89 5.66 -3.23
C GLU A 104 3.58 5.14 -2.62
N GLU A 105 2.99 5.89 -1.69
CA GLU A 105 1.75 5.46 -1.01
C GLU A 105 0.56 5.32 -1.98
N LEU A 106 0.50 6.18 -3.01
CA LEU A 106 -0.53 6.06 -4.04
C LEU A 106 -0.36 4.76 -4.85
N ALA A 107 0.88 4.37 -5.13
CA ALA A 107 1.18 3.11 -5.79
C ALA A 107 0.85 1.91 -4.87
N ASP A 108 1.16 1.98 -3.58
CA ASP A 108 0.89 0.91 -2.63
C ASP A 108 -0.60 0.64 -2.47
N VAL A 109 -1.43 1.69 -2.41
CA VAL A 109 -2.90 1.55 -2.46
C VAL A 109 -3.36 0.84 -3.73
N LEU A 110 -2.85 1.23 -4.91
CA LEU A 110 -3.21 0.56 -6.16
C LEU A 110 -2.79 -0.92 -6.15
N CYS A 111 -1.55 -1.21 -5.71
CA CYS A 111 -1.05 -2.57 -5.60
C CYS A 111 -1.93 -3.43 -4.70
N GLN A 112 -2.34 -2.92 -3.54
CA GLN A 112 -3.16 -3.67 -2.61
C GLN A 112 -4.60 -3.88 -3.12
N VAL A 113 -5.15 -2.94 -3.90
CA VAL A 113 -6.42 -3.15 -4.62
C VAL A 113 -6.30 -4.29 -5.63
N LEU A 114 -5.21 -4.33 -6.42
CA LEU A 114 -4.99 -5.39 -7.41
C LEU A 114 -4.78 -6.75 -6.74
N LEU A 115 -4.08 -6.80 -5.61
CA LEU A 115 -3.90 -8.02 -4.81
C LEU A 115 -5.24 -8.52 -4.24
N LEU A 116 -6.06 -7.64 -3.69
CA LEU A 116 -7.40 -7.99 -3.19
C LEU A 116 -8.31 -8.50 -4.32
N ALA A 117 -8.31 -7.83 -5.48
CA ALA A 117 -9.08 -8.27 -6.64
C ALA A 117 -8.65 -9.66 -7.10
N ARG A 118 -7.33 -9.89 -7.22
CA ARG A 118 -6.77 -11.20 -7.57
C ARG A 118 -7.15 -12.28 -6.57
N HIS A 119 -7.03 -12.01 -5.27
CA HIS A 119 -7.35 -12.95 -4.20
C HIS A 119 -8.81 -13.46 -4.29
N HIS A 120 -9.73 -12.57 -4.66
CA HIS A 120 -11.15 -12.91 -4.87
C HIS A 120 -11.51 -13.32 -6.31
N GLY A 121 -10.54 -13.45 -7.22
CA GLY A 121 -10.79 -13.82 -8.62
C GLY A 121 -11.58 -12.78 -9.42
N VAL A 122 -11.49 -11.50 -9.05
CA VAL A 122 -12.20 -10.39 -9.72
C VAL A 122 -11.33 -9.82 -10.84
N ASP A 123 -11.85 -9.84 -12.07
CA ASP A 123 -11.30 -9.07 -13.18
C ASP A 123 -11.68 -7.59 -13.03
N VAL A 124 -10.83 -6.84 -12.34
CA VAL A 124 -11.07 -5.42 -12.05
C VAL A 124 -11.11 -4.56 -13.31
N GLU A 125 -10.37 -4.92 -14.35
CA GLU A 125 -10.37 -4.19 -15.62
C GLU A 125 -11.74 -4.33 -16.29
N ALA A 126 -12.24 -5.57 -16.42
CA ALA A 126 -13.57 -5.84 -16.95
C ALA A 126 -14.67 -5.16 -16.13
N GLU A 127 -14.55 -5.13 -14.80
CA GLU A 127 -15.52 -4.47 -13.93
C GLU A 127 -15.51 -2.94 -14.08
N VAL A 128 -14.34 -2.33 -14.26
CA VAL A 128 -14.22 -0.90 -14.57
C VAL A 128 -14.83 -0.58 -15.94
N GLN A 129 -14.54 -1.39 -16.97
CA GLN A 129 -15.13 -1.25 -18.30
C GLN A 129 -16.66 -1.31 -18.24
N ARG A 130 -17.19 -2.35 -17.59
CA ARG A 130 -18.63 -2.61 -17.44
C ARG A 130 -19.34 -1.48 -16.68
N LYS A 131 -18.77 -1.00 -15.57
CA LYS A 131 -19.45 -0.09 -14.63
C LYS A 131 -19.25 1.40 -14.92
N TRP A 132 -18.02 1.78 -15.25
CA TRP A 132 -17.61 3.18 -15.35
C TRP A 132 -17.46 3.64 -16.79
N LEU A 133 -16.75 2.87 -17.61
CA LEU A 133 -16.44 3.27 -18.99
C LEU A 133 -17.63 3.11 -19.94
N SER A 134 -18.61 2.29 -19.58
CA SER A 134 -19.93 2.24 -20.24
C SER A 134 -20.71 3.56 -20.21
N ARG A 135 -20.24 4.57 -19.47
CA ARG A 135 -20.83 5.91 -19.40
C ARG A 135 -20.12 6.96 -20.27
N LEU A 136 -19.04 6.59 -20.95
CA LEU A 136 -18.39 7.49 -21.90
C LEU A 136 -19.34 7.71 -23.10
N PRO A 137 -19.45 8.95 -23.60
CA PRO A 137 -20.13 9.19 -24.86
C PRO A 137 -19.37 8.51 -26.01
N ASP A 138 -20.08 8.13 -27.06
CA ASP A 138 -19.52 7.63 -28.32
C ASP A 138 -18.61 8.66 -29.00
#